data_AF-A0A9E6BTC6-F1
#
_entry.id   AF-A0A9E6BTC6-F1
#
_cell.length_a   1.000
_cell.length_b   1.000
_cell.length_c   1.000
_cell.angle_alpha   90.00
_cell.angle_beta   90.00
_cell.angle_gamma   90.00
#
_symmetry.space_group_name_H-M   'P 1'
#
loop_
_entity.id
_entity.type
_entity.pdbx_description
1 polymer ?
#
loop_
_entity_poly.entity_id
_entity_poly.type
_entity_poly.pdbx_seq_one_letter_code
_entity_poly.pdbx_strand_id
1 'polypeptide(L)'
;SRWGIDEDEDGDIDRWKRLSAEEATRVAIQAMVRSDFELFQTVLITKEDLLRLGIRQSAADSILEAVKDSEKKLRAILSQSRLITSQTKWMRFDCTMPGLIPADAGKAKQDLLVYENAMAIVETGGKTGLVQFGEMLQVGDVWKLTQMPKPLEGNAVQVVVAGPLMRPAASGVISPAASELSPEMQRLLDQLQALDRKPPAPSADRATVARYVSQRTALLSQLVSVSQTPQQREQWLRQLVDSLASAAQTGAIRDGVQRLAALEEDLRRRSPKSRLLPYVSYRRLMADYTVRIQQADPKQQAEIQKKWLEELTAFAERYPDAEDAADAMLQLAVHYEFSGQADEARQWYQRVADRGKQTTAAIRAAGALRRLDLAGKPLQLAGPGLTGGTIDIQQFRGRTVLVFFWATWCTPCTQSLPQLRALYAQYHDRGFEIIGINLDTTADPVKPFLSQQRVPWPQIYQPGGLNSPIAQSFGIVSLPTLFLVDSSGRVLSTNISIEELKTRLAEVFKK
;
A
#
# COMPACT_ATOMS: atom_id res chain seq x y z
N SER A 1 -15.80 16.75 -9.19
CA SER A 1 -16.43 17.80 -10.01
C SER A 1 -15.37 18.83 -10.29
N ARG A 2 -14.79 18.75 -11.49
CA ARG A 2 -13.77 19.67 -12.00
C ARG A 2 -14.34 21.06 -12.31
N TRP A 3 -13.57 22.11 -12.07
CA TRP A 3 -13.90 23.50 -12.43
C TRP A 3 -12.69 24.13 -13.13
N GLY A 4 -12.80 24.33 -14.45
CA GLY A 4 -11.84 25.05 -15.28
C GLY A 4 -12.26 26.51 -15.49
N ILE A 5 -11.29 27.37 -15.77
CA ILE A 5 -11.47 28.76 -16.16
C ILE A 5 -10.87 28.88 -17.56
N ASP A 6 -11.70 29.36 -18.46
CA ASP A 6 -11.41 29.83 -19.82
C ASP A 6 -11.44 31.36 -19.69
N GLU A 7 -10.29 32.01 -19.72
CA GLU A 7 -10.12 33.44 -19.46
C GLU A 7 -10.32 34.29 -20.72
N ASP A 8 -10.10 33.72 -21.91
CA ASP A 8 -10.23 34.40 -23.20
C ASP A 8 -11.47 33.98 -24.01
N GLU A 9 -12.30 33.11 -23.45
CA GLU A 9 -13.56 32.60 -24.01
C GLU A 9 -13.35 31.86 -25.35
N ASP A 10 -12.18 31.24 -25.54
CA ASP A 10 -11.83 30.50 -26.75
C ASP A 10 -12.40 29.07 -26.78
N GLY A 11 -12.96 28.60 -25.66
CA GLY A 11 -13.56 27.28 -25.48
C GLY A 11 -12.60 26.24 -24.91
N ASP A 12 -11.34 26.58 -24.71
CA ASP A 12 -10.32 25.78 -24.07
C ASP A 12 -10.08 26.25 -22.62
N ILE A 13 -9.46 25.38 -21.80
CA ILE A 13 -9.28 25.67 -20.37
C ILE A 13 -7.87 26.20 -20.18
N ASP A 14 -7.71 27.44 -19.74
CA ASP A 14 -6.40 27.99 -19.38
C ASP A 14 -5.89 27.45 -18.04
N ARG A 15 -6.80 27.37 -17.06
CA ARG A 15 -6.43 26.96 -15.70
C ARG A 15 -7.58 26.30 -14.94
N TRP A 16 -7.20 25.57 -13.90
CA TRP A 16 -8.15 24.89 -13.04
C TRP A 16 -8.32 25.65 -11.71
N LYS A 17 -9.56 25.76 -11.26
CA LYS A 17 -9.92 26.24 -9.91
C LYS A 17 -10.13 25.07 -8.94
N ARG A 18 -10.61 23.93 -9.46
CA ARG A 18 -10.75 22.67 -8.72
C ARG A 18 -10.51 21.50 -9.64
N LEU A 19 -9.58 20.62 -9.27
CA LEU A 19 -9.25 19.43 -10.05
C LEU A 19 -8.69 18.36 -9.11
N SER A 20 -9.39 17.23 -8.96
CA SER A 20 -8.85 16.10 -8.20
C SER A 20 -7.64 15.47 -8.91
N ALA A 21 -6.83 14.67 -8.21
CA ALA A 21 -5.72 13.95 -8.84
C ALA A 21 -6.20 12.99 -9.94
N GLU A 22 -7.35 12.35 -9.72
CA GLU A 22 -8.02 11.52 -10.72
C GLU A 22 -8.39 12.34 -11.97
N GLU A 23 -9.01 13.50 -11.78
CA GLU A 23 -9.40 14.39 -12.88
C GLU A 23 -8.16 14.96 -13.60
N ALA A 24 -7.09 15.28 -12.87
CA ALA A 24 -5.83 15.78 -13.41
C ALA A 24 -5.13 14.74 -14.30
N THR A 25 -5.04 13.49 -13.86
CA THR A 25 -4.48 12.42 -14.69
C THR A 25 -5.38 12.09 -15.89
N ARG A 26 -6.70 12.23 -15.76
CA ARG A 26 -7.62 12.08 -16.88
C ARG A 26 -7.42 13.17 -17.93
N VAL A 27 -7.32 14.44 -17.52
CA VAL A 27 -7.01 15.56 -18.42
C VAL A 27 -5.66 15.35 -19.08
N ALA A 28 -4.65 14.91 -18.33
CA ALA A 28 -3.34 14.58 -18.88
C ALA A 28 -3.43 13.50 -19.97
N ILE A 29 -4.07 12.36 -19.73
CA ILE A 29 -4.24 11.32 -20.76
C ILE A 29 -5.04 11.83 -21.96
N GLN A 30 -6.10 12.61 -21.73
CA GLN A 30 -6.90 13.20 -22.81
C GLN A 30 -6.03 14.09 -23.71
N ALA A 31 -5.21 14.93 -23.10
CA ALA A 31 -4.27 15.80 -23.80
C ALA A 31 -3.21 14.99 -24.57
N MET A 32 -2.67 13.92 -23.95
CA MET A 32 -1.73 12.99 -24.60
C MET A 32 -2.36 12.28 -25.82
N VAL A 33 -3.60 11.80 -25.72
CA VAL A 33 -4.34 11.14 -26.80
C VAL A 33 -4.57 12.08 -27.98
N ARG A 34 -4.90 13.34 -27.68
CA ARG A 34 -5.19 14.38 -28.69
C ARG A 34 -3.94 15.07 -29.23
N SER A 35 -2.78 14.81 -28.64
CA SER A 35 -1.56 15.62 -28.87
C SER A 35 -1.83 17.11 -28.64
N ASP A 36 -2.64 17.41 -27.63
CA ASP A 36 -3.07 18.74 -27.23
C ASP A 36 -2.15 19.24 -26.11
N PHE A 37 -1.18 20.08 -26.47
CA PHE A 37 -0.11 20.49 -25.55
C PHE A 37 -0.56 21.58 -24.58
N GLU A 38 -1.50 22.42 -25.00
CA GLU A 38 -2.03 23.50 -24.18
C GLU A 38 -2.87 22.92 -23.05
N LEU A 39 -3.78 21.98 -23.36
CA LEU A 39 -4.52 21.25 -22.33
C LEU A 39 -3.59 20.48 -21.37
N PHE A 40 -2.51 19.90 -21.89
CA PHE A 40 -1.53 19.19 -21.05
C PHE A 40 -0.81 20.14 -20.09
N GLN A 41 -0.52 21.36 -20.52
CA GLN A 41 0.16 22.36 -19.70
C GLN A 41 -0.70 22.79 -18.50
N THR A 42 -2.04 22.78 -18.63
CA THR A 42 -2.98 23.16 -17.55
C THR A 42 -2.83 22.31 -16.29
N VAL A 43 -2.36 21.07 -16.41
CA VAL A 43 -2.21 20.11 -15.30
C VAL A 43 -0.79 20.01 -14.77
N LEU A 44 0.18 20.69 -15.40
CA LEU A 44 1.55 20.76 -14.89
C LEU A 44 1.66 21.81 -13.78
N ILE A 45 2.57 21.54 -12.85
CA ILE A 45 2.97 22.48 -11.82
C ILE A 45 3.71 23.67 -12.47
N THR A 46 3.43 24.87 -12.00
CA THR A 46 4.05 26.11 -12.48
C THR A 46 4.98 26.73 -11.44
N LYS A 47 5.79 27.69 -11.87
CA LYS A 47 6.62 28.48 -10.94
C LYS A 47 5.76 29.23 -9.91
N GLU A 48 4.61 29.73 -10.33
CA GLU A 48 3.67 30.43 -9.44
C GLU A 48 3.07 29.49 -8.39
N ASP A 49 2.72 28.25 -8.78
CA ASP A 49 2.24 27.23 -7.85
C ASP A 49 3.28 26.95 -6.74
N LEU A 50 4.55 26.78 -7.14
CA LEU A 50 5.65 26.50 -6.20
C LEU A 50 5.91 27.67 -5.25
N LEU A 51 5.83 28.90 -5.76
CA LEU A 51 5.93 30.12 -4.95
C LEU A 51 4.78 30.23 -3.95
N ARG A 52 3.55 29.94 -4.39
CA ARG A 52 2.35 29.93 -3.54
C ARG A 52 2.44 28.89 -2.42
N LEU A 53 3.00 27.73 -2.72
CA LEU A 53 3.25 26.68 -1.74
C LEU A 53 4.47 26.95 -0.84
N GLY A 54 5.24 27.98 -1.14
CA GLY A 54 6.45 28.33 -0.40
C GLY A 54 7.52 27.24 -0.45
N ILE A 55 7.62 26.50 -1.56
CA ILE A 55 8.62 25.44 -1.74
C ILE A 55 10.02 26.07 -1.82
N ARG A 56 11.00 25.47 -1.14
CA ARG A 56 12.39 25.96 -1.18
C ARG A 56 12.95 25.90 -2.61
N GLN A 57 13.78 26.89 -2.94
CA GLN A 57 14.33 27.09 -4.28
C GLN A 57 14.94 25.82 -4.89
N SER A 58 15.74 25.07 -4.14
CA SER A 58 16.39 23.84 -4.62
C SER A 58 15.41 22.74 -5.05
N ALA A 59 14.29 22.58 -4.34
CA ALA A 59 13.24 21.63 -4.69
C ALA A 59 12.38 22.17 -5.84
N ALA A 60 12.08 23.47 -5.83
CA ALA A 60 11.35 24.14 -6.89
C ALA A 60 12.08 24.03 -8.24
N ASP A 61 13.39 24.26 -8.27
CA ASP A 61 14.22 24.16 -9.48
C ASP A 61 14.20 22.74 -10.05
N SER A 62 14.30 21.72 -9.18
CA SER A 62 14.25 20.31 -9.59
C SER A 62 12.89 19.93 -10.21
N ILE A 63 11.79 20.42 -9.63
CA ILE A 63 10.44 20.18 -10.12
C ILE A 63 10.22 20.91 -11.46
N LEU A 64 10.63 22.19 -11.54
CA LEU A 64 10.52 22.98 -12.77
C LEU A 64 11.32 22.36 -13.91
N GLU A 65 12.52 21.85 -13.64
CA GLU A 65 13.34 21.18 -14.66
C GLU A 65 12.69 19.86 -15.13
N ALA A 66 11.99 19.14 -14.26
CA ALA A 66 11.27 17.92 -14.62
C ALA A 66 10.15 18.19 -15.64
N VAL A 67 9.44 19.32 -15.52
CA VAL A 67 8.32 19.71 -16.41
C VAL A 67 8.71 20.71 -17.50
N LYS A 68 9.93 21.25 -17.49
CA LYS A 68 10.45 22.14 -18.55
C LYS A 68 10.42 21.49 -19.93
N ASP A 69 10.26 22.28 -20.99
CA ASP A 69 10.16 21.81 -22.37
C ASP A 69 9.11 20.69 -22.53
N SER A 70 7.98 20.84 -21.82
CA SER A 70 6.91 19.85 -21.68
C SER A 70 6.40 19.35 -23.02
N GLU A 71 6.19 20.24 -24.00
CA GLU A 71 5.76 19.88 -25.35
C GLU A 71 6.76 18.92 -26.00
N LYS A 72 8.05 19.27 -26.02
CA LYS A 72 9.11 18.44 -26.63
C LYS A 72 9.20 17.08 -25.93
N LYS A 73 9.16 17.07 -24.59
CA LYS A 73 9.18 15.83 -23.80
C LYS A 73 7.95 14.97 -24.06
N LEU A 74 6.77 15.59 -24.18
CA LEU A 74 5.53 14.88 -24.44
C LEU A 74 5.54 14.26 -25.83
N ARG A 75 5.97 14.99 -26.87
CA ARG A 75 6.15 14.46 -28.23
C ARG A 75 7.09 13.24 -28.23
N ALA A 76 8.17 13.28 -27.46
CA ALA A 76 9.10 12.15 -27.32
C ALA A 76 8.47 10.94 -26.60
N ILE A 77 7.63 11.17 -25.58
CA ILE A 77 6.89 10.10 -24.90
C ILE A 77 5.90 9.43 -25.86
N LEU A 78 5.14 10.24 -26.60
CA LEU A 78 4.12 9.73 -27.53
C LEU A 78 4.74 8.98 -28.72
N SER A 79 5.90 9.41 -29.24
CA SER A 79 6.57 8.71 -30.34
C SER A 79 7.15 7.35 -29.94
N GLN A 80 7.40 7.13 -28.65
CA GLN A 80 7.96 5.89 -28.11
C GLN A 80 6.89 4.95 -27.54
N SER A 81 5.70 5.46 -27.23
CA SER A 81 4.63 4.66 -26.63
C SER A 81 3.80 3.92 -27.67
N ARG A 82 3.58 2.62 -27.41
CA ARG A 82 2.56 1.80 -28.09
C ARG A 82 1.26 1.75 -27.28
N LEU A 83 1.32 2.16 -26.01
CA LEU A 83 0.17 2.23 -25.12
C LEU A 83 -0.70 3.45 -25.38
N ILE A 84 -0.13 4.64 -25.62
CA ILE A 84 -0.91 5.86 -25.85
C ILE A 84 -1.12 6.06 -27.35
N THR A 85 -2.36 5.91 -27.78
CA THR A 85 -2.84 6.07 -29.16
C THR A 85 -4.18 6.81 -29.18
N SER A 86 -4.70 7.12 -30.36
CA SER A 86 -6.03 7.71 -30.54
C SER A 86 -7.18 6.85 -29.97
N GLN A 87 -6.96 5.56 -29.75
CA GLN A 87 -7.94 4.64 -29.14
C GLN A 87 -7.81 4.54 -27.62
N THR A 88 -6.85 5.24 -27.01
CA THR A 88 -6.58 5.12 -25.57
C THR A 88 -7.66 5.82 -24.77
N LYS A 89 -8.19 5.12 -23.78
CA LYS A 89 -9.15 5.63 -22.81
C LYS A 89 -8.53 5.61 -21.42
N TRP A 90 -8.61 6.73 -20.72
CA TRP A 90 -8.33 6.75 -19.28
C TRP A 90 -9.40 5.92 -18.56
N MET A 91 -8.99 5.00 -17.67
CA MET A 91 -9.91 4.07 -16.99
C MET A 91 -10.06 4.38 -15.51
N ARG A 92 -8.95 4.41 -14.76
CA ARG A 92 -8.96 4.75 -13.33
C ARG A 92 -7.65 5.38 -12.89
N PHE A 93 -7.71 6.14 -11.81
CA PHE A 93 -6.54 6.55 -11.05
C PHE A 93 -6.18 5.42 -10.07
N ASP A 94 -4.89 5.12 -9.93
CA ASP A 94 -4.37 4.03 -9.11
C ASP A 94 -3.19 4.55 -8.28
N CYS A 95 -3.44 4.85 -7.01
CA CYS A 95 -2.43 5.34 -6.08
C CYS A 95 -2.88 5.10 -4.63
N THR A 96 -1.93 4.97 -3.70
CA THR A 96 -2.19 5.09 -2.26
C THR A 96 -2.66 6.49 -1.91
N MET A 97 -3.32 6.68 -0.76
CA MET A 97 -3.71 8.01 -0.27
C MET A 97 -2.51 8.97 -0.25
N PRO A 98 -2.72 10.28 -0.47
CA PRO A 98 -1.64 11.23 -0.49
C PRO A 98 -1.03 11.33 0.92
N GLY A 99 0.29 11.35 0.98
CA GLY A 99 1.04 11.63 2.21
C GLY A 99 1.03 13.13 2.53
N LEU A 100 1.32 13.44 3.79
CA LEU A 100 1.56 14.79 4.26
C LEU A 100 3.07 14.98 4.46
N ILE A 101 3.66 15.97 3.80
CA ILE A 101 4.98 16.47 4.14
C ILE A 101 4.77 17.67 5.07
N PRO A 102 5.11 17.59 6.35
CA PRO A 102 4.89 18.70 7.26
C PRO A 102 5.85 19.87 6.95
N ALA A 103 5.42 21.09 7.23
CA ALA A 103 6.21 22.31 6.98
C ALA A 103 7.59 22.29 7.68
N ASP A 104 7.66 21.68 8.87
CA ASP A 104 8.87 21.57 9.68
C ASP A 104 9.93 20.60 9.09
N ALA A 105 9.57 19.81 8.08
CA ALA A 105 10.51 19.01 7.28
C ALA A 105 11.46 19.88 6.44
N GLY A 106 11.29 21.21 6.45
CA GLY A 106 12.18 22.16 5.81
C GLY A 106 12.10 22.15 4.29
N LYS A 107 10.99 21.69 3.71
CA LYS A 107 10.80 21.60 2.25
C LYS A 107 9.87 22.70 1.71
N ALA A 108 8.92 23.15 2.52
CA ALA A 108 7.97 24.21 2.19
C ALA A 108 7.62 25.03 3.43
N LYS A 109 6.98 26.19 3.23
CA LYS A 109 6.49 27.05 4.32
C LYS A 109 5.20 26.57 4.97
N GLN A 110 4.55 25.58 4.37
CA GLN A 110 3.28 24.99 4.82
C GLN A 110 3.29 23.50 4.53
N ASP A 111 2.36 22.78 5.14
CA ASP A 111 2.20 21.35 4.90
C ASP A 111 1.82 21.09 3.43
N LEU A 112 2.42 20.05 2.86
CA LEU A 112 2.19 19.67 1.48
C LEU A 112 1.48 18.32 1.43
N LEU A 113 0.37 18.26 0.70
CA LEU A 113 -0.28 17.01 0.34
C LEU A 113 0.31 16.51 -0.98
N VAL A 114 0.85 15.29 -0.94
CA VAL A 114 1.66 14.72 -2.01
C VAL A 114 1.25 13.29 -2.28
N TYR A 115 0.92 12.96 -3.53
CA TYR A 115 0.94 11.56 -3.96
C TYR A 115 2.37 11.19 -4.33
N GLU A 116 2.90 10.12 -3.75
CA GLU A 116 4.29 9.70 -4.02
C GLU A 116 4.45 9.06 -5.40
N ASN A 117 3.46 8.26 -5.79
CA ASN A 117 3.50 7.48 -7.02
C ASN A 117 2.11 7.33 -7.64
N ALA A 118 1.56 8.43 -8.11
CA ALA A 118 0.33 8.45 -8.86
C ALA A 118 0.45 7.62 -10.14
N MET A 119 -0.50 6.72 -10.37
CA MET A 119 -0.64 5.99 -11.62
C MET A 119 -2.06 6.15 -12.15
N ALA A 120 -2.25 5.92 -13.44
CA ALA A 120 -3.56 5.67 -14.02
C ALA A 120 -3.53 4.39 -14.84
N ILE A 121 -4.63 3.66 -14.81
CA ILE A 121 -4.89 2.59 -15.76
C ILE A 121 -5.53 3.21 -16.99
N VAL A 122 -5.07 2.80 -18.16
CA VAL A 122 -5.63 3.14 -19.46
C VAL A 122 -6.02 1.88 -20.22
N GLU A 123 -6.97 1.97 -21.13
CA GLU A 123 -7.33 0.90 -22.06
C GLU A 123 -7.03 1.35 -23.49
N THR A 124 -6.32 0.52 -24.24
CA THR A 124 -5.97 0.77 -25.63
C THR A 124 -6.27 -0.45 -26.47
N GLY A 125 -7.23 -0.34 -27.40
CA GLY A 125 -7.61 -1.46 -28.27
C GLY A 125 -8.07 -2.71 -27.52
N GLY A 126 -8.77 -2.54 -26.39
CA GLY A 126 -9.25 -3.64 -25.54
C GLY A 126 -8.19 -4.27 -24.62
N LYS A 127 -6.98 -3.70 -24.54
CA LYS A 127 -5.94 -4.12 -23.61
C LYS A 127 -5.70 -3.06 -22.55
N THR A 128 -5.58 -3.49 -21.31
CA THR A 128 -5.22 -2.64 -20.17
C THR A 128 -3.73 -2.32 -20.17
N GLY A 129 -3.38 -1.07 -19.89
CA GLY A 129 -2.01 -0.66 -19.57
C GLY A 129 -1.98 0.39 -18.46
N LEU A 130 -0.78 0.73 -18.03
CA LEU A 130 -0.54 1.63 -16.91
C LEU A 130 0.21 2.87 -17.39
N VAL A 131 -0.13 4.04 -16.83
CA VAL A 131 0.62 5.28 -17.03
C VAL A 131 1.01 5.80 -15.67
N GLN A 132 2.30 5.92 -15.41
CA GLN A 132 2.83 6.45 -14.18
C GLN A 132 2.95 7.97 -14.27
N PHE A 133 2.27 8.69 -13.39
CA PHE A 133 2.38 10.13 -13.21
C PHE A 133 3.41 10.49 -12.14
N GLY A 134 3.68 9.57 -11.21
CA GLY A 134 4.66 9.72 -10.14
C GLY A 134 4.23 10.76 -9.12
N GLU A 135 5.10 11.70 -8.77
CA GLU A 135 4.77 12.67 -7.73
C GLU A 135 3.72 13.68 -8.22
N MET A 136 2.66 13.88 -7.43
CA MET A 136 1.65 14.91 -7.67
C MET A 136 1.48 15.75 -6.41
N LEU A 137 1.30 17.05 -6.60
CA LEU A 137 1.25 18.03 -5.53
C LEU A 137 -0.09 18.75 -5.53
N GLN A 138 -0.69 18.91 -4.36
CA GLN A 138 -1.91 19.71 -4.23
C GLN A 138 -1.58 21.20 -4.10
N VAL A 139 -2.15 22.01 -4.99
CA VAL A 139 -2.10 23.48 -4.99
C VAL A 139 -3.52 24.01 -4.80
N GLY A 140 -3.88 24.37 -3.57
CA GLY A 140 -5.26 24.71 -3.23
C GLY A 140 -6.21 23.52 -3.49
N ASP A 141 -7.21 23.71 -4.35
CA ASP A 141 -8.19 22.67 -4.72
C ASP A 141 -7.78 21.88 -5.99
N VAL A 142 -6.55 22.05 -6.47
CA VAL A 142 -6.06 21.52 -7.75
C VAL A 142 -4.86 20.62 -7.54
N TRP A 143 -4.90 19.40 -8.08
CA TRP A 143 -3.74 18.53 -8.14
C TRP A 143 -2.94 18.76 -9.42
N LYS A 144 -1.63 18.94 -9.26
CA LYS A 144 -0.69 19.25 -10.33
C LYS A 144 0.38 18.17 -10.46
N LEU A 145 0.76 17.88 -11.71
CA LEU A 145 1.84 16.96 -12.05
C LEU A 145 3.18 17.66 -11.81
N THR A 146 4.08 17.04 -11.04
CA THR A 146 5.44 17.57 -10.82
C THR A 146 6.47 16.99 -11.78
N GLN A 147 6.05 16.12 -12.70
CA GLN A 147 6.89 15.44 -13.68
C GLN A 147 6.08 14.96 -14.88
N MET A 148 6.78 14.56 -15.95
CA MET A 148 6.15 14.02 -17.15
C MET A 148 5.64 12.57 -16.94
N PRO A 149 4.43 12.23 -17.40
CA PRO A 149 3.88 10.87 -17.33
C PRO A 149 4.69 9.85 -18.14
N LYS A 150 4.66 8.59 -17.69
CA LYS A 150 5.37 7.48 -18.32
C LYS A 150 4.42 6.30 -18.56
N PRO A 151 4.06 6.03 -19.83
CA PRO A 151 3.38 4.80 -20.19
C PRO A 151 4.25 3.57 -19.83
N LEU A 152 3.65 2.57 -19.17
CA LEU A 152 4.29 1.34 -18.73
C LEU A 152 3.79 0.18 -19.60
N GLU A 153 4.71 -0.45 -20.33
CA GLU A 153 4.41 -1.51 -21.30
C GLU A 153 5.14 -2.83 -20.91
N GLY A 154 4.40 -3.95 -20.79
CA GLY A 154 4.96 -5.30 -20.56
C GLY A 154 4.71 -5.95 -19.17
N ASN A 155 5.33 -7.10 -18.91
CA ASN A 155 5.14 -7.96 -17.72
C ASN A 155 6.04 -7.59 -16.54
N ALA A 156 5.66 -6.56 -15.81
CA ALA A 156 6.67 -5.64 -15.32
C ALA A 156 6.76 -5.46 -13.77
N VAL A 157 7.91 -5.74 -13.14
CA VAL A 157 8.38 -5.46 -11.75
C VAL A 157 8.73 -3.98 -11.50
N GLN A 158 7.87 -3.24 -10.81
CA GLN A 158 8.09 -1.82 -10.51
C GLN A 158 9.25 -1.56 -9.53
N VAL A 159 10.13 -0.62 -9.89
CA VAL A 159 10.95 0.13 -8.92
C VAL A 159 10.27 1.48 -8.69
N VAL A 160 9.74 1.71 -7.50
CA VAL A 160 9.16 2.99 -7.10
C VAL A 160 10.30 3.99 -6.90
N VAL A 161 10.42 4.97 -7.78
CA VAL A 161 11.36 6.09 -7.62
C VAL A 161 10.61 7.23 -6.95
N ALA A 162 10.92 7.52 -5.68
CA ALA A 162 10.34 8.64 -4.95
C ALA A 162 10.61 9.98 -5.68
N GLY A 163 9.58 10.82 -5.75
CA GLY A 163 9.64 12.15 -6.37
C GLY A 163 10.53 13.14 -5.61
N PRO A 164 10.82 14.32 -6.21
CA PRO A 164 11.72 15.32 -5.65
C PRO A 164 11.38 15.77 -4.22
N LEU A 165 10.08 15.82 -3.87
CA LEU A 165 9.63 16.23 -2.54
C LEU A 165 9.67 15.09 -1.53
N MET A 166 9.53 13.84 -1.97
CA MET A 166 9.57 12.66 -1.08
C MET A 166 10.94 12.00 -0.96
N ARG A 167 11.90 12.42 -1.79
CA ARG A 167 13.32 12.20 -1.49
C ARG A 167 13.64 12.83 -0.13
N PRO A 168 14.41 12.16 0.75
CA PRO A 168 14.90 12.82 1.96
C PRO A 168 15.54 14.15 1.53
N ALA A 169 15.16 15.26 2.17
CA ALA A 169 15.95 16.46 2.00
C ALA A 169 17.40 16.07 2.31
N ALA A 170 18.36 16.42 1.46
CA ALA A 170 19.73 16.56 1.95
C ALA A 170 19.60 17.42 3.21
N SER A 171 19.88 16.85 4.37
CA SER A 171 19.36 17.29 5.66
C SER A 171 19.69 18.76 5.87
N GLY A 172 18.72 19.62 5.59
CA GLY A 172 18.81 21.06 5.81
C GLY A 172 18.32 21.39 7.21
N VAL A 173 18.87 20.71 8.21
CA VAL A 173 19.00 21.30 9.54
C VAL A 173 20.25 22.17 9.44
N ILE A 174 20.07 23.48 9.28
CA ILE A 174 21.12 24.42 9.68
C ILE A 174 21.10 24.42 11.22
N SER A 175 21.78 23.43 11.79
CA SER A 175 22.60 23.67 12.97
C SER A 175 23.99 24.04 12.46
N PRO A 176 24.73 24.91 13.16
CA PRO A 176 25.99 25.46 12.68
C PRO A 176 27.07 24.37 12.68
N ALA A 177 27.08 23.54 11.64
CA ALA A 177 28.17 22.69 11.23
C ALA A 177 27.90 22.28 9.77
N ALA A 178 28.11 23.20 8.85
CA ALA A 178 28.43 22.83 7.48
C ALA A 178 29.73 22.00 7.52
N SER A 179 29.62 20.69 7.67
CA SER A 179 30.69 19.79 7.22
C SER A 179 30.43 19.55 5.75
N GLU A 180 31.26 20.13 4.90
CA GLU A 180 31.32 19.87 3.46
C GLU A 180 31.17 18.35 3.20
N LEU A 181 30.20 17.95 2.37
CA LEU A 181 30.16 16.58 1.87
C LEU A 181 31.51 16.30 1.21
N SER A 182 32.18 15.21 1.59
CA SER A 182 33.48 14.90 1.00
C SER A 182 33.35 14.75 -0.53
N PRO A 183 34.37 15.13 -1.31
CA PRO A 183 34.36 14.94 -2.77
C PRO A 183 34.06 13.48 -3.17
N GLU A 184 34.49 12.52 -2.35
CA GLU A 184 34.19 11.10 -2.51
C GLU A 184 32.70 10.80 -2.29
N MET A 185 32.10 11.34 -1.22
CA MET A 185 30.66 11.20 -0.95
C MET A 185 29.83 11.77 -2.10
N GLN A 186 30.18 12.96 -2.60
CA GLN A 186 29.47 13.59 -3.71
C GLN A 186 29.52 12.73 -4.97
N ARG A 187 30.69 12.19 -5.31
CA ARG A 187 30.86 11.28 -6.46
C ARG A 187 29.98 10.04 -6.34
N LEU A 188 29.90 9.43 -5.16
CA LEU A 188 29.07 8.24 -4.92
C LEU A 188 27.58 8.56 -5.02
N LEU A 189 27.15 9.73 -4.55
CA LEU A 189 25.78 10.20 -4.71
C LEU A 189 25.42 10.39 -6.19
N ASP A 190 26.30 11.01 -6.98
CA ASP A 190 26.08 11.20 -8.41
C ASP A 190 25.98 9.85 -9.15
N GLN A 191 26.80 8.87 -8.78
CA GLN A 191 26.73 7.50 -9.33
C GLN A 191 25.41 6.81 -8.95
N LEU A 192 25.00 6.91 -7.68
CA LEU A 192 23.73 6.33 -7.22
C LEU A 192 22.54 6.99 -7.93
N GLN A 193 22.54 8.31 -8.09
CA GLN A 193 21.51 9.03 -8.83
C GLN A 193 21.48 8.65 -10.30
N ALA A 194 22.65 8.51 -10.95
CA ALA A 194 22.73 8.09 -12.34
C ALA A 194 22.18 6.68 -12.55
N LEU A 195 22.42 5.77 -11.59
CA LEU A 195 21.87 4.43 -11.57
C LEU A 195 20.35 4.44 -11.36
N ASP A 196 19.87 5.18 -10.35
CA ASP A 196 18.44 5.28 -10.01
C ASP A 196 17.61 6.04 -11.06
N ARG A 197 18.24 6.81 -11.96
CA ARG A 197 17.59 7.38 -13.16
C ARG A 197 17.29 6.34 -14.23
N LYS A 198 17.91 5.15 -14.16
CA LYS A 198 17.75 4.05 -15.12
C LYS A 198 17.39 2.76 -14.37
N PRO A 199 16.29 2.73 -13.60
CA PRO A 199 15.87 1.50 -12.95
C PRO A 199 15.54 0.44 -14.01
N PRO A 200 15.63 -0.86 -13.68
CA PRO A 200 15.16 -1.91 -14.55
C PRO A 200 13.74 -1.60 -15.00
N ALA A 201 13.52 -1.68 -16.32
CA ALA A 201 12.16 -1.67 -16.85
C ALA A 201 11.40 -2.75 -16.10
N PRO A 202 10.11 -2.53 -15.80
CA PRO A 202 9.49 -3.48 -14.93
C PRO A 202 9.51 -4.88 -15.61
N SER A 203 9.44 -4.99 -16.94
CA SER A 203 9.52 -6.26 -17.69
C SER A 203 10.92 -6.90 -17.78
N ALA A 204 11.89 -6.35 -17.05
CA ALA A 204 13.26 -6.83 -17.05
C ALA A 204 13.37 -8.26 -16.49
N ASP A 205 14.28 -9.03 -17.09
CA ASP A 205 14.60 -10.36 -16.59
C ASP A 205 15.26 -10.31 -15.19
N ARG A 206 15.25 -11.45 -14.50
CA ARG A 206 15.83 -11.58 -13.15
C ARG A 206 17.31 -11.20 -13.11
N ALA A 207 18.07 -11.48 -14.17
CA ALA A 207 19.51 -11.18 -14.22
C ALA A 207 19.77 -9.66 -14.28
N THR A 208 18.90 -8.91 -14.95
CA THR A 208 18.98 -7.45 -15.07
C THR A 208 18.59 -6.79 -13.75
N VAL A 209 17.52 -7.26 -13.11
CA VAL A 209 17.14 -6.82 -11.76
C VAL A 209 18.26 -7.12 -10.76
N ALA A 210 18.82 -8.34 -10.78
CA ALA A 210 19.93 -8.73 -9.91
C ALA A 210 21.15 -7.82 -10.08
N ARG A 211 21.54 -7.50 -11.32
CA ARG A 211 22.65 -6.59 -11.63
C ARG A 211 22.41 -5.19 -11.08
N TYR A 212 21.23 -4.61 -11.32
CA TYR A 212 20.88 -3.29 -10.81
C TYR A 212 20.93 -3.22 -9.29
N VAL A 213 20.29 -4.17 -8.60
CA VAL A 213 20.28 -4.20 -7.13
C VAL A 213 21.69 -4.42 -6.59
N SER A 214 22.51 -5.26 -7.24
CA SER A 214 23.90 -5.47 -6.83
C SER A 214 24.73 -4.19 -6.92
N GLN A 215 24.62 -3.44 -8.03
CA GLN A 215 25.28 -2.14 -8.20
C GLN A 215 24.79 -1.12 -7.17
N ARG A 216 23.46 -1.04 -6.98
CA ARG A 216 22.84 -0.10 -6.04
C ARG A 216 23.26 -0.36 -4.60
N THR A 217 23.23 -1.61 -4.16
CA THR A 217 23.64 -2.00 -2.80
C THR A 217 25.15 -1.82 -2.58
N ALA A 218 25.97 -1.96 -3.61
CA ALA A 218 27.41 -1.66 -3.54
C ALA A 218 27.65 -0.16 -3.30
N LEU A 219 27.00 0.72 -4.07
CA LEU A 219 27.08 2.18 -3.89
C LEU A 219 26.57 2.61 -2.52
N LEU A 220 25.44 2.06 -2.05
CA LEU A 220 24.91 2.33 -0.71
C LEU A 220 25.87 1.88 0.39
N SER A 221 26.52 0.72 0.23
CA SER A 221 27.54 0.25 1.18
C SER A 221 28.75 1.19 1.24
N GLN A 222 29.19 1.72 0.09
CA GLN A 222 30.25 2.72 0.03
C GLN A 222 29.83 4.02 0.72
N LEU A 223 28.62 4.53 0.46
CA LEU A 223 28.05 5.71 1.12
C LEU A 223 27.99 5.55 2.65
N VAL A 224 27.61 4.37 3.16
CA VAL A 224 27.66 4.05 4.60
C VAL A 224 29.08 4.17 5.15
N SER A 225 30.08 3.68 4.40
CA SER A 225 31.48 3.67 4.84
C SER A 225 32.12 5.06 4.87
N VAL A 226 31.82 5.92 3.88
CA VAL A 226 32.36 7.28 3.78
C VAL A 226 31.55 8.31 4.57
N SER A 227 30.41 7.92 5.15
CA SER A 227 29.58 8.79 5.98
C SER A 227 30.33 9.26 7.22
N GLN A 228 30.38 10.58 7.41
CA GLN A 228 31.13 11.23 8.48
C GLN A 228 30.31 11.33 9.77
N THR A 229 28.99 11.48 9.67
CA THR A 229 28.10 11.59 10.83
C THR A 229 27.29 10.31 11.08
N PRO A 230 26.94 10.01 12.34
CA PRO A 230 26.04 8.90 12.66
C PRO A 230 24.69 8.98 11.94
N GLN A 231 24.12 10.17 11.79
CA GLN A 231 22.83 10.42 11.15
C GLN A 231 22.88 10.13 9.64
N GLN A 232 23.91 10.60 8.93
CA GLN A 232 24.12 10.26 7.52
C GLN A 232 24.28 8.75 7.35
N ARG A 233 25.12 8.13 8.20
CA ARG A 233 25.34 6.68 8.16
C ARG A 233 24.04 5.92 8.36
N GLU A 234 23.21 6.35 9.32
CA GLU A 234 21.91 5.77 9.59
C GLU A 234 20.97 5.81 8.37
N GLN A 235 20.88 6.97 7.72
CA GLN A 235 20.05 7.13 6.52
C GLN A 235 20.45 6.16 5.40
N TRP A 236 21.74 6.06 5.08
CA TRP A 236 22.21 5.16 4.02
C TRP A 236 22.07 3.69 4.40
N LEU A 237 22.27 3.37 5.68
CA LEU A 237 22.10 2.01 6.18
C LEU A 237 20.65 1.54 6.06
N ARG A 238 19.67 2.39 6.34
CA ARG A 238 18.24 2.06 6.13
C ARG A 238 17.97 1.70 4.66
N GLN A 239 18.41 2.55 3.73
CA GLN A 239 18.23 2.29 2.30
C GLN A 239 18.93 1.00 1.82
N LEU A 240 20.12 0.72 2.35
CA LEU A 240 20.84 -0.51 2.07
C LEU A 240 20.06 -1.73 2.57
N VAL A 241 19.58 -1.68 3.81
CA VAL A 241 18.81 -2.75 4.46
C VAL A 241 17.53 -3.03 3.70
N ASP A 242 16.76 -2.02 3.33
CA ASP A 242 15.51 -2.19 2.57
C ASP A 242 15.78 -2.79 1.18
N SER A 243 16.83 -2.31 0.51
CA SER A 243 17.25 -2.85 -0.79
C SER A 243 17.62 -4.33 -0.70
N LEU A 244 18.39 -4.72 0.34
CA LEU A 244 18.79 -6.11 0.56
C LEU A 244 17.62 -7.00 0.95
N ALA A 245 16.74 -6.53 1.83
CA ALA A 245 15.58 -7.29 2.29
C ALA A 245 14.61 -7.57 1.14
N SER A 246 14.26 -6.53 0.38
CA SER A 246 13.42 -6.67 -0.81
C SER A 246 14.05 -7.59 -1.86
N ALA A 247 15.35 -7.44 -2.11
CA ALA A 247 16.08 -8.27 -3.07
C ALA A 247 16.16 -9.75 -2.67
N ALA A 248 16.29 -10.02 -1.37
CA ALA A 248 16.26 -11.38 -0.84
C ALA A 248 14.88 -12.01 -1.03
N GLN A 249 13.81 -11.31 -0.62
CA GLN A 249 12.43 -11.79 -0.69
C GLN A 249 11.94 -12.04 -2.12
N THR A 250 12.41 -11.24 -3.07
CA THR A 250 12.08 -11.39 -4.50
C THR A 250 12.99 -12.38 -5.24
N GLY A 251 14.05 -12.87 -4.59
CA GLY A 251 15.06 -13.74 -5.20
C GLY A 251 15.97 -13.03 -6.20
N ALA A 252 16.00 -11.69 -6.21
CA ALA A 252 16.90 -10.90 -7.05
C ALA A 252 18.37 -11.09 -6.65
N ILE A 253 18.65 -11.34 -5.37
CA ILE A 253 19.99 -11.61 -4.85
C ILE A 253 19.94 -12.81 -3.89
N ARG A 254 20.84 -13.79 -4.07
CA ARG A 254 20.87 -15.03 -3.28
C ARG A 254 21.51 -14.85 -1.89
N ASP A 255 22.46 -13.95 -1.75
CA ASP A 255 23.21 -13.71 -0.50
C ASP A 255 22.62 -12.56 0.34
N GLY A 256 21.43 -12.06 0.01
CA GLY A 256 20.82 -10.89 0.65
C GLY A 256 20.60 -11.07 2.16
N VAL A 257 20.14 -12.25 2.59
CA VAL A 257 19.94 -12.57 4.01
C VAL A 257 21.27 -12.62 4.76
N GLN A 258 22.31 -13.22 4.18
CA GLN A 258 23.66 -13.27 4.76
C GLN A 258 24.25 -11.87 4.91
N ARG A 259 24.06 -11.00 3.91
CA ARG A 259 24.49 -9.59 3.98
C ARG A 259 23.76 -8.82 5.07
N LEU A 260 22.45 -9.01 5.23
CA LEU A 260 21.67 -8.41 6.33
C LEU A 260 22.17 -8.90 7.70
N ALA A 261 22.47 -10.19 7.85
CA ALA A 261 23.04 -10.74 9.07
C ALA A 261 24.41 -10.13 9.41
N ALA A 262 25.28 -9.97 8.40
CA ALA A 262 26.58 -9.33 8.57
C ALA A 262 26.45 -7.85 9.00
N LEU A 263 25.50 -7.11 8.42
CA LEU A 263 25.22 -5.72 8.80
C LEU A 263 24.68 -5.63 10.23
N GLU A 264 23.77 -6.54 10.62
CA GLU A 264 23.25 -6.59 11.99
C GLU A 264 24.36 -6.85 13.01
N GLU A 265 25.28 -7.78 12.71
CA GLU A 265 26.38 -8.12 13.60
C GLU A 265 27.44 -7.01 13.68
N ASP A 266 27.76 -6.36 12.55
CA ASP A 266 28.62 -5.17 12.55
C ASP A 266 28.00 -4.03 13.37
N LEU A 267 26.70 -3.78 13.19
CA LEU A 267 25.97 -2.75 13.95
C LEU A 267 25.92 -3.07 15.44
N ARG A 268 25.70 -4.35 15.80
CA ARG A 268 25.72 -4.80 17.20
C ARG A 268 27.10 -4.59 17.85
N ARG A 269 28.18 -4.85 17.12
CA ARG A 269 29.55 -4.66 17.62
C ARG A 269 29.94 -3.19 17.74
N ARG A 270 29.64 -2.37 16.73
CA ARG A 270 30.06 -0.96 16.69
C ARG A 270 29.13 -0.02 17.44
N SER A 271 27.84 -0.33 17.49
CA SER A 271 26.80 0.57 18.00
C SER A 271 25.64 -0.22 18.62
N PRO A 272 25.88 -0.95 19.73
CA PRO A 272 24.89 -1.85 20.35
C PRO A 272 23.60 -1.15 20.81
N LYS A 273 23.65 0.17 21.03
CA LYS A 273 22.49 1.00 21.42
C LYS A 273 21.83 1.72 20.23
N SER A 274 22.21 1.39 18.99
CA SER A 274 21.66 2.04 17.80
C SER A 274 20.16 1.76 17.67
N ARG A 275 19.37 2.82 17.38
CA ARG A 275 17.94 2.69 17.07
C ARG A 275 17.70 1.93 15.75
N LEU A 276 18.74 1.72 14.95
CA LEU A 276 18.70 0.89 13.75
C LEU A 276 18.83 -0.60 14.02
N LEU A 277 19.34 -1.01 15.18
CA LEU A 277 19.52 -2.42 15.45
C LEU A 277 18.19 -3.20 15.36
N PRO A 278 17.09 -2.76 16.02
CA PRO A 278 15.79 -3.40 15.81
C PRO A 278 15.32 -3.30 14.34
N TYR A 279 15.61 -2.18 13.67
CA TYR A 279 15.24 -1.99 12.27
C TYR A 279 15.85 -3.10 11.39
N VAL A 280 17.17 -3.30 11.47
CA VAL A 280 17.88 -4.32 10.69
C VAL A 280 17.47 -5.72 11.09
N SER A 281 17.38 -6.00 12.40
CA SER A 281 16.97 -7.31 12.92
C SER A 281 15.61 -7.74 12.36
N TYR A 282 14.62 -6.85 12.35
CA TYR A 282 13.28 -7.18 11.85
C TYR A 282 13.26 -7.46 10.34
N ARG A 283 13.90 -6.62 9.51
CA ARG A 283 13.96 -6.87 8.05
C ARG A 283 14.69 -8.18 7.73
N ARG A 284 15.80 -8.48 8.44
CA ARG A 284 16.51 -9.75 8.29
C ARG A 284 15.59 -10.92 8.60
N LEU A 285 14.91 -10.87 9.74
CA LEU A 285 14.01 -11.94 10.20
C LEU A 285 12.88 -12.21 9.20
N MET A 286 12.26 -11.15 8.67
CA MET A 286 11.21 -11.28 7.64
C MET A 286 11.74 -11.79 6.30
N ALA A 287 12.92 -11.33 5.88
CA ALA A 287 13.57 -11.80 4.66
C ALA A 287 13.99 -13.28 4.76
N ASP A 288 14.60 -13.69 5.89
CA ASP A 288 15.00 -15.08 6.13
C ASP A 288 13.79 -16.01 6.09
N TYR A 289 12.72 -15.67 6.81
CA TYR A 289 11.49 -16.47 6.81
C TYR A 289 10.91 -16.65 5.40
N THR A 290 10.80 -15.55 4.65
CA THR A 290 10.26 -15.56 3.27
C THR A 290 11.11 -16.42 2.34
N VAL A 291 12.44 -16.29 2.40
CA VAL A 291 13.34 -17.08 1.54
C VAL A 291 13.26 -18.56 1.88
N ARG A 292 13.25 -18.90 3.18
CA ARG A 292 13.23 -20.30 3.62
C ARG A 292 11.89 -20.97 3.35
N ILE A 293 10.76 -20.29 3.54
CA ILE A 293 9.43 -20.88 3.29
C ILE A 293 9.19 -21.17 1.81
N GLN A 294 9.69 -20.32 0.90
CA GLN A 294 9.56 -20.51 -0.55
C GLN A 294 10.32 -21.74 -1.07
N GLN A 295 11.36 -22.17 -0.37
CA GLN A 295 12.23 -23.29 -0.77
C GLN A 295 11.90 -24.60 -0.06
N ALA A 296 11.00 -24.56 0.93
CA ALA A 296 10.74 -25.64 1.86
C ALA A 296 9.54 -26.51 1.45
N ASP A 297 9.65 -27.82 1.71
CA ASP A 297 8.53 -28.75 1.67
C ASP A 297 7.56 -28.55 2.88
N PRO A 298 6.34 -29.12 2.87
CA PRO A 298 5.37 -28.89 3.96
C PRO A 298 5.86 -29.25 5.38
N LYS A 299 6.73 -30.24 5.54
CA LYS A 299 7.27 -30.60 6.85
C LYS A 299 8.32 -29.58 7.30
N GLN A 300 9.18 -29.16 6.38
CA GLN A 300 10.17 -28.11 6.63
C GLN A 300 9.50 -26.76 6.92
N GLN A 301 8.38 -26.46 6.25
CA GLN A 301 7.62 -25.23 6.46
C GLN A 301 7.13 -25.08 7.90
N ALA A 302 6.64 -26.16 8.52
CA ALA A 302 6.20 -26.15 9.91
C ALA A 302 7.36 -25.84 10.88
N GLU A 303 8.53 -26.45 10.68
CA GLU A 303 9.71 -26.19 11.51
C GLU A 303 10.27 -24.77 11.31
N ILE A 304 10.28 -24.29 10.07
CA ILE A 304 10.69 -22.91 9.74
C ILE A 304 9.75 -21.90 10.41
N GLN A 305 8.44 -22.15 10.34
CA GLN A 305 7.43 -21.29 10.96
C GLN A 305 7.58 -21.26 12.48
N LYS A 306 7.77 -22.42 13.12
CA LYS A 306 8.01 -22.53 14.55
C LYS A 306 9.23 -21.70 14.97
N LYS A 307 10.38 -21.90 14.30
CA LYS A 307 11.60 -21.15 14.59
C LYS A 307 11.42 -19.64 14.37
N TRP A 308 10.73 -19.25 13.31
CA TRP A 308 10.45 -17.84 13.02
C TRP A 308 9.63 -17.18 14.14
N LEU A 309 8.63 -17.87 14.70
CA LEU A 309 7.83 -17.37 15.83
C LEU A 309 8.66 -17.21 17.10
N GLU A 310 9.58 -18.15 17.38
CA GLU A 310 10.52 -18.04 18.50
C GLU A 310 11.43 -16.81 18.35
N GLU A 311 12.00 -16.61 17.16
CA GLU A 311 12.85 -15.44 16.88
C GLU A 311 12.05 -14.12 16.91
N LEU A 312 10.79 -14.14 16.46
CA LEU A 312 9.89 -12.98 16.45
C LEU A 312 9.46 -12.60 17.87
N THR A 313 9.23 -13.59 18.74
CA THR A 313 8.99 -13.40 20.17
C THR A 313 10.20 -12.78 20.84
N ALA A 314 11.39 -13.36 20.62
CA ALA A 314 12.64 -12.82 21.16
C ALA A 314 12.92 -11.38 20.66
N PHE A 315 12.57 -11.06 19.42
CA PHE A 315 12.64 -9.70 18.89
C PHE A 315 11.70 -8.74 19.63
N ALA A 316 10.43 -9.12 19.79
CA ALA A 316 9.42 -8.30 20.46
C ALA A 316 9.73 -8.07 21.95
N GLU A 317 10.36 -9.05 22.61
CA GLU A 317 10.82 -8.94 24.00
C GLU A 317 12.09 -8.10 24.15
N ARG A 318 13.02 -8.23 23.20
CA ARG A 318 14.29 -7.49 23.21
C ARG A 318 14.10 -6.02 22.85
N TYR A 319 13.15 -5.71 21.98
CA TYR A 319 12.91 -4.36 21.46
C TYR A 319 11.44 -3.93 21.61
N PRO A 320 10.87 -3.92 22.83
CA PRO A 320 9.45 -3.69 23.04
C PRO A 320 8.99 -2.29 22.60
N ASP A 321 9.91 -1.31 22.55
CA ASP A 321 9.65 0.08 22.17
C ASP A 321 10.03 0.40 20.71
N ALA A 322 10.52 -0.58 19.94
CA ALA A 322 10.83 -0.35 18.53
C ALA A 322 9.56 -0.15 17.70
N GLU A 323 9.67 0.60 16.61
CA GLU A 323 8.57 0.84 15.66
C GLU A 323 8.02 -0.49 15.12
N ASP A 324 8.91 -1.34 14.62
CA ASP A 324 8.56 -2.64 14.04
C ASP A 324 8.08 -3.68 15.08
N ALA A 325 8.21 -3.40 16.38
CA ALA A 325 7.75 -4.32 17.42
C ALA A 325 6.22 -4.50 17.41
N ALA A 326 5.47 -3.47 17.01
CA ALA A 326 4.02 -3.57 16.90
C ALA A 326 3.62 -4.58 15.81
N ASP A 327 4.31 -4.55 14.67
CA ASP A 327 4.06 -5.49 13.58
C ASP A 327 4.49 -6.91 13.96
N ALA A 328 5.64 -7.06 14.61
CA ALA A 328 6.10 -8.36 15.11
C ALA A 328 5.09 -9.01 16.08
N MET A 329 4.63 -8.23 17.07
CA MET A 329 3.63 -8.67 18.03
C MET A 329 2.27 -8.96 17.38
N LEU A 330 1.89 -8.18 16.35
CA LEU A 330 0.66 -8.44 15.60
C LEU A 330 0.74 -9.79 14.87
N GLN A 331 1.87 -10.11 14.23
CA GLN A 331 2.07 -11.41 13.58
C GLN A 331 1.99 -12.58 14.58
N LEU A 332 2.56 -12.42 15.79
CA LEU A 332 2.41 -13.40 16.88
C LEU A 332 0.95 -13.57 17.28
N ALA A 333 0.23 -12.47 17.51
CA ALA A 333 -1.18 -12.49 17.90
C ALA A 333 -2.04 -13.24 16.88
N VAL A 334 -1.84 -12.94 15.59
CA VAL A 334 -2.51 -13.60 14.47
C VAL A 334 -2.19 -15.10 14.47
N HIS A 335 -0.93 -15.48 14.61
CA HIS A 335 -0.56 -16.91 14.65
C HIS A 335 -1.27 -17.66 15.78
N TYR A 336 -1.24 -17.13 17.01
CA TYR A 336 -1.89 -17.77 18.15
C TYR A 336 -3.41 -17.88 17.93
N GLU A 337 -4.02 -16.85 17.36
CA GLU A 337 -5.45 -16.86 17.03
C GLU A 337 -5.79 -18.00 16.07
N PHE A 338 -5.09 -18.11 14.95
CA PHE A 338 -5.34 -19.16 13.94
C PHE A 338 -4.92 -20.55 14.40
N SER A 339 -4.12 -20.64 15.47
CA SER A 339 -3.74 -21.90 16.12
C SER A 339 -4.69 -22.31 17.25
N GLY A 340 -5.79 -21.58 17.47
CA GLY A 340 -6.78 -21.87 18.51
C GLY A 340 -6.36 -21.46 19.93
N GLN A 341 -5.24 -20.74 20.06
CA GLN A 341 -4.68 -20.24 21.33
C GLN A 341 -5.20 -18.81 21.58
N ALA A 342 -6.49 -18.71 21.89
CA ALA A 342 -7.19 -17.43 21.94
C ALA A 342 -6.70 -16.49 23.06
N ASP A 343 -6.25 -17.04 24.19
CA ASP A 343 -5.81 -16.23 25.34
C ASP A 343 -4.43 -15.63 25.09
N GLU A 344 -3.50 -16.40 24.50
CA GLU A 344 -2.21 -15.93 24.03
C GLU A 344 -2.39 -14.87 22.94
N ALA A 345 -3.31 -15.08 22.00
CA ALA A 345 -3.64 -14.09 20.97
C ALA A 345 -4.11 -12.77 21.59
N ARG A 346 -5.04 -12.82 22.56
CA ARG A 346 -5.52 -11.63 23.28
C ARG A 346 -4.39 -10.88 23.98
N GLN A 347 -3.48 -11.59 24.65
CA GLN A 347 -2.34 -10.96 25.32
C GLN A 347 -1.46 -10.17 24.33
N TRP A 348 -1.12 -10.77 23.18
CA TRP A 348 -0.34 -10.07 22.16
C TRP A 348 -1.10 -8.92 21.52
N TYR A 349 -2.38 -9.10 21.17
CA TYR A 349 -3.19 -7.99 20.64
C TYR A 349 -3.29 -6.84 21.64
N GLN A 350 -3.45 -7.11 22.93
CA GLN A 350 -3.51 -6.08 23.97
C GLN A 350 -2.20 -5.29 24.03
N ARG A 351 -1.05 -5.97 24.03
CA ARG A 351 0.27 -5.33 23.99
C ARG A 351 0.43 -4.39 22.79
N VAL A 352 -0.09 -4.76 21.61
CA VAL A 352 -0.04 -3.91 20.41
C VAL A 352 -1.01 -2.73 20.52
N ALA A 353 -2.23 -2.96 21.00
CA ALA A 353 -3.26 -1.93 21.16
C ALA A 353 -2.85 -0.86 22.19
N ASP A 354 -2.17 -1.25 23.27
CA ASP A 354 -1.70 -0.36 24.34
C ASP A 354 -0.63 0.64 23.86
N ARG A 355 0.02 0.38 22.70
CA ARG A 355 0.96 1.32 22.07
C ARG A 355 0.28 2.54 21.44
N GLY A 356 -1.06 2.58 21.43
CA GLY A 356 -1.85 3.74 21.01
C GLY A 356 -2.33 3.71 19.56
N LYS A 357 -3.40 4.45 19.26
CA LYS A 357 -4.14 4.42 17.97
C LYS A 357 -3.42 5.04 16.76
N GLN A 358 -2.12 5.29 16.85
CA GLN A 358 -1.39 6.00 15.79
C GLN A 358 -0.86 5.08 14.69
N THR A 359 -0.75 3.77 14.94
CA THR A 359 -0.26 2.79 13.97
C THR A 359 -1.36 1.88 13.45
N THR A 360 -1.26 1.46 12.20
CA THR A 360 -2.17 0.47 11.59
C THR A 360 -2.22 -0.83 12.39
N ALA A 361 -1.09 -1.26 12.94
CA ALA A 361 -1.00 -2.46 13.77
C ALA A 361 -1.83 -2.34 15.06
N ALA A 362 -1.74 -1.22 15.77
CA ALA A 362 -2.53 -0.96 16.97
C ALA A 362 -4.04 -0.85 16.68
N ILE A 363 -4.41 -0.19 15.58
CA ILE A 363 -5.81 -0.12 15.15
C ILE A 363 -6.37 -1.53 14.87
N ARG A 364 -5.62 -2.36 14.14
CA ARG A 364 -6.03 -3.74 13.83
C ARG A 364 -6.09 -4.61 15.07
N ALA A 365 -5.11 -4.51 15.97
CA ALA A 365 -5.09 -5.26 17.21
C ALA A 365 -6.29 -4.91 18.11
N ALA A 366 -6.60 -3.62 18.25
CA ALA A 366 -7.79 -3.17 18.96
C ALA A 366 -9.09 -3.69 18.31
N GLY A 367 -9.14 -3.74 16.98
CA GLY A 367 -10.24 -4.36 16.25
C GLY A 367 -10.37 -5.86 16.49
N ALA A 368 -9.25 -6.58 16.52
CA ALA A 368 -9.21 -8.02 16.78
C ALA A 368 -9.67 -8.34 18.20
N LEU A 369 -9.22 -7.58 19.21
CA LEU A 369 -9.72 -7.71 20.59
C LEU A 369 -11.23 -7.53 20.67
N ARG A 370 -11.76 -6.46 20.05
CA ARG A 370 -13.21 -6.25 19.98
C ARG A 370 -13.91 -7.44 19.36
N ARG A 371 -13.41 -7.95 18.21
CA ARG A 371 -13.96 -9.11 17.51
C ARG A 371 -13.95 -10.36 18.39
N LEU A 372 -12.84 -10.70 19.03
CA LEU A 372 -12.70 -11.87 19.90
C LEU A 372 -13.63 -11.84 21.12
N ASP A 373 -14.15 -10.66 21.46
CA ASP A 373 -15.09 -10.44 22.56
C ASP A 373 -16.56 -10.30 22.10
N LEU A 374 -16.86 -10.49 20.80
CA LEU A 374 -18.22 -10.31 20.27
C LEU A 374 -19.17 -11.46 20.59
N ALA A 375 -18.68 -12.66 20.89
CA ALA A 375 -19.55 -13.82 21.13
C ALA A 375 -20.63 -13.52 22.19
N GLY A 376 -21.89 -13.79 21.86
CA GLY A 376 -23.06 -13.51 22.68
C GLY A 376 -23.50 -12.04 22.73
N LYS A 377 -22.74 -11.09 22.17
CA LYS A 377 -23.07 -9.66 22.13
C LYS A 377 -23.77 -9.29 20.82
N PRO A 378 -24.59 -8.22 20.80
CA PRO A 378 -25.15 -7.70 19.57
C PRO A 378 -24.06 -7.26 18.58
N LEU A 379 -24.18 -7.65 17.31
CA LEU A 379 -23.28 -7.14 16.27
C LEU A 379 -23.67 -5.71 15.88
N GLN A 380 -22.72 -4.79 15.96
CA GLN A 380 -22.84 -3.47 15.37
C GLN A 380 -22.13 -3.47 14.02
N LEU A 381 -22.89 -3.47 12.94
CA LEU A 381 -22.38 -3.50 11.58
C LEU A 381 -23.27 -2.64 10.69
N ALA A 382 -22.71 -1.55 10.17
CA ALA A 382 -23.34 -0.72 9.17
C ALA A 382 -22.29 -0.20 8.19
N GLY A 383 -22.67 -0.04 6.93
CA GLY A 383 -21.79 0.49 5.91
C GLY A 383 -22.51 0.81 4.61
N PRO A 384 -21.85 1.58 3.72
CA PRO A 384 -22.41 1.90 2.41
C PRO A 384 -22.57 0.62 1.58
N GLY A 385 -23.75 0.46 1.00
CA GLY A 385 -24.05 -0.62 0.06
C GLY A 385 -23.34 -0.40 -1.26
N LEU A 386 -22.84 -1.48 -1.87
CA LEU A 386 -22.16 -1.46 -3.18
C LEU A 386 -23.05 -0.88 -4.30
N THR A 387 -24.37 -1.07 -4.20
CA THR A 387 -25.38 -0.56 -5.12
C THR A 387 -26.00 0.77 -4.66
N GLY A 388 -25.42 1.42 -3.66
CA GLY A 388 -25.96 2.62 -3.01
C GLY A 388 -26.74 2.30 -1.74
N GLY A 389 -27.10 3.36 -0.99
CA GLY A 389 -27.77 3.24 0.31
C GLY A 389 -26.83 2.78 1.43
N THR A 390 -27.40 2.54 2.61
CA THR A 390 -26.71 2.02 3.78
C THR A 390 -27.30 0.67 4.15
N ILE A 391 -26.45 -0.34 4.25
CA ILE A 391 -26.79 -1.64 4.82
C ILE A 391 -26.46 -1.56 6.30
N ASP A 392 -27.45 -1.80 7.14
CA ASP A 392 -27.30 -1.92 8.58
C ASP A 392 -27.82 -3.29 9.01
N ILE A 393 -27.02 -4.04 9.76
CA ILE A 393 -27.41 -5.37 10.23
C ILE A 393 -28.69 -5.33 11.09
N GLN A 394 -28.99 -4.20 11.73
CA GLN A 394 -30.24 -4.04 12.50
C GLN A 394 -31.50 -4.16 11.63
N GLN A 395 -31.40 -3.92 10.31
CA GLN A 395 -32.49 -4.12 9.35
C GLN A 395 -32.87 -5.61 9.21
N PHE A 396 -31.99 -6.52 9.63
CA PHE A 396 -32.16 -7.97 9.49
C PHE A 396 -32.51 -8.67 10.81
N ARG A 397 -32.94 -7.93 11.84
CA ARG A 397 -33.48 -8.55 13.06
C ARG A 397 -34.62 -9.52 12.74
N GLY A 398 -34.67 -10.62 13.48
CA GLY A 398 -35.55 -11.75 13.20
C GLY A 398 -34.97 -12.76 12.22
N ARG A 399 -33.85 -12.46 11.54
CA ARG A 399 -33.15 -13.39 10.64
C ARG A 399 -31.83 -13.86 11.23
N THR A 400 -31.46 -15.10 10.96
CA THR A 400 -30.07 -15.56 11.16
C THR A 400 -29.21 -14.99 10.04
N VAL A 401 -28.16 -14.25 10.37
CA VAL A 401 -27.33 -13.52 9.39
C VAL A 401 -25.90 -14.07 9.37
N LEU A 402 -25.40 -14.41 8.19
CA LEU A 402 -23.98 -14.65 7.96
C LEU A 402 -23.33 -13.39 7.42
N VAL A 403 -22.34 -12.85 8.12
CA VAL A 403 -21.50 -11.76 7.61
C VAL A 403 -20.25 -12.37 6.98
N PHE A 404 -20.08 -12.15 5.67
CA PHE A 404 -19.02 -12.75 4.88
C PHE A 404 -18.02 -11.69 4.41
N PHE A 405 -16.85 -11.65 5.05
CA PHE A 405 -15.72 -10.85 4.58
C PHE A 405 -15.01 -11.59 3.45
N TRP A 406 -14.86 -10.94 2.29
CA TRP A 406 -14.33 -11.58 1.08
C TRP A 406 -13.71 -10.58 0.10
N ALA A 407 -12.99 -11.07 -0.91
CA ALA A 407 -12.49 -10.28 -2.03
C ALA A 407 -12.42 -11.12 -3.31
N THR A 408 -12.42 -10.48 -4.48
CA THR A 408 -12.38 -11.17 -5.78
C THR A 408 -11.06 -11.90 -6.04
N TRP A 409 -9.96 -11.36 -5.51
CA TRP A 409 -8.63 -11.98 -5.58
C TRP A 409 -8.41 -13.11 -4.55
N CYS A 410 -9.35 -13.31 -3.62
CA CYS A 410 -9.26 -14.34 -2.60
C CYS A 410 -9.81 -15.68 -3.14
N THR A 411 -8.93 -16.57 -3.61
CA THR A 411 -9.31 -17.88 -4.15
C THR A 411 -10.18 -18.72 -3.21
N PRO A 412 -9.88 -18.86 -1.90
CA PRO A 412 -10.74 -19.62 -1.00
C PRO A 412 -12.14 -18.99 -0.83
N CYS A 413 -12.23 -17.66 -0.93
CA CYS A 413 -13.50 -16.94 -0.90
C CYS A 413 -14.35 -17.28 -2.13
N THR A 414 -13.76 -17.23 -3.33
CA THR A 414 -14.48 -17.53 -4.57
C THR A 414 -14.91 -18.99 -4.65
N GLN A 415 -14.11 -19.92 -4.11
CA GLN A 415 -14.46 -21.33 -3.95
C GLN A 415 -15.61 -21.58 -2.96
N SER A 416 -15.81 -20.69 -2.00
CA SER A 416 -16.89 -20.80 -1.00
C SER A 416 -18.25 -20.32 -1.53
N LEU A 417 -18.26 -19.45 -2.55
CA LEU A 417 -19.50 -18.85 -3.08
C LEU A 417 -20.55 -19.87 -3.55
N PRO A 418 -20.23 -20.95 -4.30
CA PRO A 418 -21.24 -21.93 -4.69
C PRO A 418 -21.94 -22.58 -3.49
N GLN A 419 -21.19 -22.86 -2.42
CA GLN A 419 -21.75 -23.47 -1.21
C GLN A 419 -22.63 -22.48 -0.45
N LEU A 420 -22.20 -21.23 -0.34
CA LEU A 420 -22.99 -20.16 0.27
C LEU A 420 -24.29 -19.89 -0.51
N ARG A 421 -24.26 -19.93 -1.85
CA ARG A 421 -25.47 -19.83 -2.68
C ARG A 421 -26.43 -20.98 -2.45
N ALA A 422 -25.93 -22.21 -2.30
CA ALA A 422 -26.78 -23.37 -2.01
C ALA A 422 -27.46 -23.23 -0.64
N LEU A 423 -26.72 -22.80 0.39
CA LEU A 423 -27.28 -22.55 1.72
C LEU A 423 -28.29 -21.40 1.72
N TYR A 424 -27.98 -20.34 0.98
CA TYR A 424 -28.90 -19.22 0.81
C TYR A 424 -30.20 -19.68 0.16
N ALA A 425 -30.14 -20.39 -0.97
CA ALA A 425 -31.32 -20.91 -1.65
C ALA A 425 -32.16 -21.84 -0.76
N GLN A 426 -31.51 -22.62 0.12
CA GLN A 426 -32.20 -23.56 1.01
C GLN A 426 -32.89 -22.88 2.22
N TYR A 427 -32.28 -21.85 2.79
CA TYR A 427 -32.70 -21.29 4.08
C TYR A 427 -33.19 -19.84 4.02
N HIS A 428 -33.02 -19.13 2.90
CA HIS A 428 -33.35 -17.71 2.81
C HIS A 428 -34.81 -17.41 3.18
N ASP A 429 -35.74 -18.12 2.54
CA ASP A 429 -37.18 -17.96 2.78
C ASP A 429 -37.60 -18.39 4.20
N ARG A 430 -36.73 -19.11 4.91
CA ARG A 430 -36.93 -19.56 6.30
C ARG A 430 -36.38 -18.58 7.34
N GLY A 431 -35.75 -17.49 6.89
CA GLY A 431 -35.19 -16.46 7.76
C GLY A 431 -33.65 -16.47 7.84
N PHE A 432 -32.96 -16.98 6.82
CA PHE A 432 -31.51 -16.84 6.69
C PHE A 432 -31.12 -15.70 5.74
N GLU A 433 -30.06 -14.97 6.06
CA GLU A 433 -29.55 -13.88 5.24
C GLU A 433 -28.02 -13.92 5.18
N ILE A 434 -27.44 -13.37 4.11
CA ILE A 434 -26.00 -13.16 4.02
C ILE A 434 -25.75 -11.66 3.79
N ILE A 435 -24.82 -11.07 4.53
CA ILE A 435 -24.28 -9.74 4.24
C ILE A 435 -22.83 -9.93 3.81
N GLY A 436 -22.53 -9.65 2.55
CA GLY A 436 -21.15 -9.64 2.08
C GLY A 436 -20.47 -8.33 2.47
N ILE A 437 -19.22 -8.40 2.92
CA ILE A 437 -18.34 -7.26 3.10
C ILE A 437 -17.17 -7.47 2.15
N ASN A 438 -17.17 -6.72 1.06
CA ASN A 438 -16.12 -6.84 0.06
C ASN A 438 -14.91 -5.98 0.45
N LEU A 439 -13.73 -6.61 0.46
CA LEU A 439 -12.44 -6.02 0.79
C LEU A 439 -11.49 -5.96 -0.42
N ASP A 440 -12.02 -5.86 -1.64
CA ASP A 440 -11.22 -5.39 -2.76
C ASP A 440 -10.80 -3.94 -2.54
N THR A 441 -9.63 -3.56 -3.04
CA THR A 441 -9.14 -2.18 -2.89
C THR A 441 -10.01 -1.19 -3.68
N THR A 442 -10.63 -1.64 -4.78
CA THR A 442 -11.56 -0.88 -5.61
C THR A 442 -12.85 -1.64 -5.87
N ALA A 443 -13.95 -0.94 -6.17
CA ALA A 443 -15.26 -1.55 -6.44
C ALA A 443 -15.40 -2.10 -7.87
N ASP A 444 -14.53 -1.68 -8.80
CA ASP A 444 -14.62 -2.01 -10.23
C ASP A 444 -14.73 -3.51 -10.54
N PRO A 445 -13.89 -4.41 -9.96
CA PRO A 445 -14.01 -5.84 -10.23
C PRO A 445 -15.23 -6.45 -9.55
N VAL A 446 -15.78 -5.81 -8.53
CA VAL A 446 -16.74 -6.43 -7.60
C VAL A 446 -18.11 -6.59 -8.25
N LYS A 447 -18.67 -5.54 -8.86
CA LYS A 447 -20.01 -5.61 -9.47
C LYS A 447 -20.08 -6.62 -10.63
N PRO A 448 -19.15 -6.61 -11.61
CA PRO A 448 -19.14 -7.62 -12.67
C PRO A 448 -18.97 -9.03 -12.12
N PHE A 449 -18.08 -9.22 -11.14
CA PHE A 449 -17.85 -10.52 -10.52
C PHE A 449 -19.10 -11.04 -9.81
N LEU A 450 -19.79 -10.22 -9.02
CA LEU A 450 -21.04 -10.60 -8.35
C LEU A 450 -22.15 -10.97 -9.34
N SER A 451 -22.26 -10.22 -10.45
CA SER A 451 -23.21 -10.52 -11.53
C SER A 451 -22.89 -11.87 -12.19
N GLN A 452 -21.62 -12.12 -12.51
CA GLN A 452 -21.16 -13.39 -13.09
C GLN A 452 -21.40 -14.56 -12.12
N GLN A 453 -21.11 -14.35 -10.83
CA GLN A 453 -21.33 -15.32 -9.78
C GLN A 453 -22.79 -15.36 -9.28
N ARG A 454 -23.72 -14.60 -9.89
CA ARG A 454 -25.14 -14.59 -9.52
C ARG A 454 -25.36 -14.52 -8.00
N VAL A 455 -24.65 -13.63 -7.33
CA VAL A 455 -24.72 -13.47 -5.87
C VAL A 455 -25.96 -12.66 -5.51
N PRO A 456 -26.96 -13.23 -4.81
CA PRO A 456 -28.26 -12.60 -4.61
C PRO A 456 -28.34 -11.67 -3.39
N TRP A 457 -27.33 -11.71 -2.51
CA TRP A 457 -27.39 -11.06 -1.20
C TRP A 457 -26.64 -9.72 -1.17
N PRO A 458 -27.01 -8.79 -0.25
CA PRO A 458 -26.46 -7.44 -0.21
C PRO A 458 -24.96 -7.42 0.12
N GLN A 459 -24.29 -6.36 -0.35
CA GLN A 459 -22.84 -6.18 -0.24
C GLN A 459 -22.52 -4.81 0.33
N ILE A 460 -21.81 -4.76 1.45
CA ILE A 460 -21.13 -3.57 1.96
C ILE A 460 -19.78 -3.46 1.26
N TYR A 461 -19.42 -2.25 0.85
CA TYR A 461 -18.11 -1.97 0.28
C TYR A 461 -17.57 -0.63 0.80
N GLN A 462 -16.32 -0.65 1.28
CA GLN A 462 -15.55 0.55 1.60
C GLN A 462 -14.17 0.45 0.96
N PRO A 463 -13.61 1.53 0.40
CA PRO A 463 -12.29 1.49 -0.21
C PRO A 463 -11.20 1.18 0.82
N GLY A 464 -10.06 0.66 0.34
CA GLY A 464 -8.88 0.38 1.16
C GLY A 464 -8.69 -1.09 1.55
N GLY A 465 -9.60 -1.99 1.13
CA GLY A 465 -9.45 -3.44 1.34
C GLY A 465 -9.30 -3.82 2.81
N LEU A 466 -8.21 -4.54 3.16
CA LEU A 466 -7.88 -4.90 4.56
C LEU A 466 -7.53 -3.67 5.44
N ASN A 467 -7.35 -2.49 4.85
CA ASN A 467 -7.19 -1.23 5.58
C ASN A 467 -8.48 -0.39 5.61
N SER A 468 -9.59 -0.89 5.06
CA SER A 468 -10.88 -0.20 5.14
C SER A 468 -11.32 -0.03 6.60
N PRO A 469 -12.12 1.01 6.92
CA PRO A 469 -12.60 1.23 8.29
C PRO A 469 -13.29 0.01 8.89
N ILE A 470 -14.09 -0.72 8.10
CA ILE A 470 -14.79 -1.93 8.55
C ILE A 470 -13.86 -3.13 8.77
N ALA A 471 -12.83 -3.31 7.95
CA ALA A 471 -11.83 -4.36 8.17
C ALA A 471 -11.02 -4.08 9.43
N GLN A 472 -10.60 -2.82 9.61
CA GLN A 472 -9.86 -2.37 10.78
C GLN A 472 -10.70 -2.43 12.06
N SER A 473 -12.00 -2.13 12.00
CA SER A 473 -12.87 -2.13 13.19
C SER A 473 -13.00 -3.51 13.82
N PHE A 474 -12.94 -4.58 13.01
CA PHE A 474 -12.97 -5.98 13.44
C PHE A 474 -11.60 -6.68 13.42
N GLY A 475 -10.52 -5.98 13.06
CA GLY A 475 -9.18 -6.55 12.98
C GLY A 475 -9.06 -7.69 11.97
N ILE A 476 -9.72 -7.56 10.82
CA ILE A 476 -9.67 -8.58 9.75
C ILE A 476 -8.28 -8.55 9.11
N VAL A 477 -7.58 -9.68 9.19
CA VAL A 477 -6.23 -9.87 8.64
C VAL A 477 -6.15 -11.01 7.62
N SER A 478 -7.19 -11.83 7.52
CA SER A 478 -7.26 -12.94 6.57
C SER A 478 -8.67 -13.07 5.99
N LEU A 479 -8.74 -13.69 4.82
CA LEU A 479 -9.96 -13.92 4.08
C LEU A 479 -10.01 -15.39 3.62
N PRO A 480 -11.20 -16.01 3.58
CA PRO A 480 -12.47 -15.48 4.05
C PRO A 480 -12.54 -15.41 5.58
N THR A 481 -13.34 -14.48 6.10
CA THR A 481 -13.75 -14.47 7.51
C THR A 481 -15.28 -14.47 7.56
N LEU A 482 -15.86 -15.33 8.41
CA LEU A 482 -17.30 -15.56 8.48
C LEU A 482 -17.80 -15.34 9.91
N PHE A 483 -18.71 -14.37 10.09
CA PHE A 483 -19.42 -14.22 11.37
C PHE A 483 -20.83 -14.78 11.22
N LEU A 484 -21.29 -15.54 12.22
CA LEU A 484 -22.67 -15.97 12.31
C LEU A 484 -23.38 -15.19 13.41
N VAL A 485 -24.54 -14.65 13.09
CA VAL A 485 -25.39 -13.85 13.98
C VAL A 485 -26.76 -14.48 14.05
N ASP A 486 -27.32 -14.62 15.26
CA ASP A 486 -28.65 -15.16 15.47
C ASP A 486 -29.77 -14.14 15.16
N SER A 487 -31.02 -14.61 15.18
CA SER A 487 -32.21 -13.79 14.92
C SER A 487 -32.44 -12.65 15.93
N SER A 488 -31.82 -12.70 17.11
CA SER A 488 -31.84 -11.59 18.08
C SER A 488 -30.78 -10.53 17.80
N GLY A 489 -29.89 -10.78 16.83
CA GLY A 489 -28.77 -9.93 16.45
C GLY A 489 -27.49 -10.21 17.24
N ARG A 490 -27.42 -11.31 18.00
CA ARG A 490 -26.23 -11.68 18.80
C ARG A 490 -25.27 -12.54 18.00
N VAL A 491 -23.97 -12.29 18.14
CA VAL A 491 -22.93 -13.06 17.45
C VAL A 491 -22.80 -14.45 18.07
N LEU A 492 -23.00 -15.48 17.26
CA LEU A 492 -22.77 -16.88 17.62
C LEU A 492 -21.31 -17.29 17.37
N SER A 493 -20.69 -16.78 16.31
CA SER A 493 -19.28 -17.04 15.98
C SER A 493 -18.70 -15.91 15.16
N THR A 494 -17.39 -15.65 15.31
CA THR A 494 -16.63 -14.69 14.51
C THR A 494 -15.63 -15.35 13.56
N ASN A 495 -15.66 -16.69 13.45
CA ASN A 495 -14.79 -17.43 12.54
C ASN A 495 -15.38 -18.82 12.23
N ILE A 496 -16.66 -18.88 11.83
CA ILE A 496 -17.34 -20.14 11.54
C ILE A 496 -16.83 -20.72 10.20
N SER A 497 -16.55 -22.02 10.13
CA SER A 497 -16.29 -22.69 8.87
C SER A 497 -17.57 -22.96 8.07
N ILE A 498 -17.47 -23.23 6.77
CA ILE A 498 -18.64 -23.57 5.94
C ILE A 498 -19.33 -24.86 6.42
N GLU A 499 -18.58 -25.84 6.91
CA GLU A 499 -19.15 -27.09 7.43
C GLU A 499 -19.90 -26.88 8.75
N GLU A 500 -19.33 -26.10 9.68
CA GLU A 500 -20.03 -25.72 10.91
C GLU A 500 -21.28 -24.89 10.60
N LEU A 501 -21.22 -24.01 9.60
CA LEU A 501 -22.38 -23.24 9.15
C LEU A 501 -23.50 -24.16 8.66
N LYS A 502 -23.19 -25.18 7.84
CA LYS A 502 -24.19 -26.16 7.37
C LYS A 502 -24.89 -26.85 8.53
N THR A 503 -24.11 -27.37 9.49
CA THR A 503 -24.66 -28.02 10.69
C THR A 503 -25.53 -27.06 11.47
N ARG A 504 -25.06 -25.82 11.69
CA ARG A 504 -25.78 -24.84 12.49
C ARG A 504 -27.09 -24.39 11.83
N LEU A 505 -27.10 -24.16 10.52
CA LEU A 505 -28.34 -23.81 9.81
C LEU A 505 -29.34 -24.97 9.84
N ALA A 506 -28.88 -26.21 9.67
CA ALA A 506 -29.74 -27.38 9.80
C ALA A 506 -30.38 -27.46 11.20
N GLU A 507 -29.65 -27.14 12.26
CA GLU A 507 -30.19 -27.10 13.63
C GLU A 507 -31.21 -25.98 13.84
N VAL A 508 -30.87 -24.76 13.42
CA VAL A 508 -31.72 -23.58 13.60
C VAL A 508 -33.04 -23.74 12.84
N PHE A 509 -32.99 -24.34 11.66
CA PHE A 509 -34.14 -24.53 10.77
C PHE A 509 -34.56 -26.02 10.71
N LYS A 510 -34.55 -26.74 11.83
CA LYS A 510 -35.06 -28.13 11.91
C LYS A 510 -36.59 -28.24 11.93
N LYS A 511 -37.31 -27.10 11.95
CA LYS A 511 -38.77 -27.02 12.05
C LYS A 511 -39.45 -26.84 10.70
#